data_AF-A0AAE1UNJ5-F1
#
_entry.id   AF-A0AAE1UNJ5-F1
#
_cell.length_a   1.000
_cell.length_b   1.000
_cell.length_c   1.000
_cell.angle_alpha   90.00
_cell.angle_beta   90.00
_cell.angle_gamma   90.00
#
_symmetry.space_group_name_H-M   'P 1'
#
loop_
_entity.id
_entity.type
_entity.pdbx_description
1 polymer ?
#
loop_
_entity_poly.entity_id
_entity_poly.type
_entity_poly.pdbx_seq_one_letter_code
_entity_poly.pdbx_strand_id
1 'polypeptide(L)'
;MMHMTFYWGKKMTILFDFWRTDSWTSYVITLLACFIFSIFYQYMEDRRQRFKILSANSKRNYPPPPNAAVNAPLLYTFPAVGGKWNSARFATAILFGVNSAIGYFLMLAIMSFNGGVFVAVVLGLSIGYLLFRTGDEDDVVVDNPCACD
;
A
#
# COMPACT_ATOMS: atom_id res chain seq x y z
N MET A 1 18.39 4.90 -28.69
CA MET A 1 17.16 4.39 -29.36
C MET A 1 16.20 3.96 -28.26
N MET A 2 14.95 4.41 -28.30
CA MET A 2 13.93 4.02 -27.32
C MET A 2 13.51 2.58 -27.62
N HIS A 3 13.87 1.65 -26.73
CA HIS A 3 13.35 0.28 -26.78
C HIS A 3 11.92 0.29 -26.25
N MET A 4 10.96 -0.10 -27.08
CA MET A 4 9.57 -0.33 -26.68
C MET A 4 9.33 -1.80 -26.25
N THR A 5 10.40 -2.58 -26.15
CA THR A 5 10.40 -3.98 -25.77
C THR A 5 11.28 -4.19 -24.55
N PHE A 6 10.98 -5.22 -23.76
CA PHE A 6 11.80 -5.57 -22.60
C PHE A 6 13.26 -5.77 -23.02
N TYR A 7 14.16 -5.06 -22.34
CA TYR A 7 15.59 -5.20 -22.55
C TYR A 7 16.31 -5.52 -21.24
N TRP A 8 17.40 -6.27 -21.37
CA TRP A 8 18.29 -6.65 -20.28
C TRP A 8 19.58 -5.85 -20.41
N GLY A 9 19.53 -4.60 -19.95
CA GLY A 9 20.63 -3.64 -20.06
C GLY A 9 20.89 -2.92 -18.73
N LYS A 10 22.17 -2.68 -18.45
CA LYS A 10 22.63 -2.01 -17.22
C LYS A 10 22.52 -0.48 -17.28
N LYS A 11 22.50 0.11 -18.47
CA LYS A 11 22.46 1.56 -18.69
C LYS A 11 21.01 2.03 -18.75
N MET A 12 20.45 2.47 -17.64
CA MET A 12 19.17 3.18 -17.64
C MET A 12 19.15 4.37 -16.67
N THR A 13 18.31 5.34 -17.01
CA THR A 13 18.02 6.48 -16.15
C THR A 13 16.65 6.23 -15.52
N ILE A 14 16.61 5.88 -14.24
CA ILE A 14 15.35 5.67 -13.52
C ILE A 14 14.86 7.07 -13.11
N LEU A 15 14.12 7.71 -14.01
CA LEU A 15 13.22 8.83 -13.73
C LEU A 15 13.81 10.24 -13.51
N PHE A 16 14.99 10.36 -12.91
CA PHE A 16 15.72 11.62 -12.80
C PHE A 16 17.11 11.45 -13.41
N ASP A 17 17.64 12.49 -14.08
CA ASP A 17 19.01 12.46 -14.63
C ASP A 17 20.08 12.13 -13.57
N PHE A 18 19.75 12.33 -12.29
CA PHE A 18 20.61 12.00 -11.15
C PHE A 18 20.73 10.48 -10.88
N TRP A 19 19.75 9.66 -11.29
CA TRP A 19 19.73 8.22 -11.03
C TRP A 19 20.16 7.43 -12.28
N ARG A 20 21.38 7.69 -12.74
CA ARG A 20 22.01 6.94 -13.85
C ARG A 20 22.76 5.72 -13.34
N THR A 21 22.45 4.58 -13.96
CA THR A 21 23.16 3.33 -13.72
C THR A 21 24.22 3.12 -14.81
N ASP A 22 25.44 3.58 -14.58
CA ASP A 22 26.54 3.39 -15.54
C ASP A 22 27.40 2.14 -15.19
N SER A 23 27.23 1.58 -13.99
CA SER A 23 27.99 0.44 -13.45
C SER A 23 27.10 -0.73 -13.01
N TRP A 24 27.69 -1.93 -12.86
CA TRP A 24 26.98 -3.11 -12.33
C TRP A 24 26.48 -2.91 -10.90
N THR A 25 27.27 -2.23 -10.06
CA THR A 25 26.91 -1.95 -8.67
C THR A 25 25.72 -1.02 -8.56
N SER A 26 25.72 0.08 -9.33
CA SER A 26 24.60 1.03 -9.36
C SER A 26 23.32 0.36 -9.86
N TYR A 27 23.43 -0.55 -10.84
CA TYR A 27 22.30 -1.34 -11.31
C TYR A 27 21.71 -2.24 -10.21
N VAL A 28 22.54 -3.01 -9.49
CA VAL A 28 22.07 -3.87 -8.40
C VAL A 28 21.47 -3.04 -7.25
N ILE A 29 22.08 -1.92 -6.88
CA ILE A 29 21.54 -0.99 -5.87
C ILE A 29 20.16 -0.49 -6.28
N THR A 30 19.98 -0.19 -7.57
CA THR A 30 18.70 0.27 -8.10
C THR A 30 17.64 -0.82 -8.05
N LEU A 31 17.98 -2.05 -8.43
CA LEU A 31 17.07 -3.20 -8.31
C LEU A 31 16.64 -3.42 -6.86
N LEU A 32 17.59 -3.37 -5.93
CA LEU A 32 17.33 -3.51 -4.50
C LEU A 32 16.45 -2.37 -3.97
N ALA A 33 16.72 -1.13 -4.39
CA ALA A 33 15.88 0.01 -4.04
C ALA A 33 14.45 -0.15 -4.55
N CYS A 34 14.24 -0.52 -5.83
CA CYS A 34 12.91 -0.77 -6.40
C CYS A 34 12.17 -1.89 -5.65
N PHE A 35 12.88 -2.96 -5.28
CA PHE A 35 12.34 -4.06 -4.49
C PHE A 35 11.88 -3.59 -3.10
N ILE A 36 12.73 -2.83 -2.37
CA ILE A 36 12.38 -2.27 -1.05
C ILE A 36 11.20 -1.30 -1.17
N PHE A 37 11.21 -0.40 -2.16
CA PHE A 37 10.10 0.55 -2.36
C PHE A 37 8.78 -0.18 -2.65
N SER A 38 8.83 -1.33 -3.33
CA SER A 38 7.66 -2.15 -3.62
C SER A 38 7.09 -2.82 -2.35
N ILE A 39 7.96 -3.38 -1.50
CA ILE A 39 7.55 -3.91 -0.19
C ILE A 39 6.97 -2.79 0.68
N PHE A 40 7.64 -1.64 0.71
CA PHE A 40 7.20 -0.49 1.50
C PHE A 40 5.87 0.10 1.01
N TYR A 41 5.62 0.12 -0.30
CA TYR A 41 4.32 0.48 -0.86
C TYR A 41 3.21 -0.42 -0.31
N GLN A 42 3.43 -1.74 -0.31
CA GLN A 42 2.46 -2.68 0.20
C GLN A 42 2.23 -2.53 1.72
N TYR A 43 3.30 -2.26 2.48
CA TYR A 43 3.21 -1.94 3.91
C TYR A 43 2.32 -0.71 4.17
N MET A 44 2.52 0.36 3.40
CA MET A 44 1.72 1.59 3.56
C MET A 44 0.25 1.36 3.20
N GLU A 45 -0.01 0.57 2.15
CA GLU A 45 -1.36 0.23 1.72
C GLU A 45 -2.10 -0.60 2.78
N ASP A 46 -1.44 -1.57 3.41
CA ASP A 46 -1.99 -2.33 4.53
C ASP A 46 -2.37 -1.43 5.72
N ARG A 47 -1.43 -0.57 6.18
CA ARG A 47 -1.69 0.34 7.31
C ARG A 47 -2.89 1.23 7.03
N ARG A 48 -3.06 1.71 5.80
CA ARG A 48 -4.21 2.52 5.37
C ARG A 48 -5.52 1.73 5.46
N GLN A 49 -5.52 0.45 5.12
CA GLN A 49 -6.70 -0.41 5.21
C GLN A 49 -7.05 -0.72 6.66
N ARG A 50 -6.06 -1.06 7.49
CA ARG A 50 -6.24 -1.26 8.94
C ARG A 50 -6.85 -0.04 9.62
N PHE A 51 -6.41 1.19 9.29
CA PHE A 51 -7.04 2.40 9.85
C PHE A 51 -8.52 2.54 9.48
N LYS A 52 -8.92 2.13 8.27
CA LYS A 52 -10.34 2.14 7.86
C LYS A 52 -11.15 1.07 8.59
N ILE A 53 -10.59 -0.13 8.77
CA ILE A 53 -11.23 -1.24 9.49
C ILE A 53 -11.40 -0.88 10.98
N LEU A 54 -10.36 -0.34 11.63
CA LEU A 54 -10.42 0.09 13.03
C LEU A 54 -11.44 1.23 13.23
N SER A 55 -11.51 2.18 12.31
CA SER A 55 -12.52 3.23 12.31
C SER A 55 -13.95 2.69 12.12
N ALA A 56 -14.11 1.64 11.29
CA ALA A 56 -15.39 0.95 11.11
C ALA A 56 -15.80 0.15 12.36
N ASN A 57 -14.86 -0.54 13.03
CA ASN A 57 -15.14 -1.29 14.27
C ASN A 57 -15.50 -0.36 15.44
N SER A 58 -14.90 0.83 15.53
CA SER A 58 -15.30 1.84 16.54
C SER A 58 -16.76 2.29 16.38
N LYS A 59 -17.31 2.30 15.15
CA LYS A 59 -18.73 2.55 14.90
C LYS A 59 -19.66 1.39 15.30
N ARG A 60 -19.14 0.17 15.47
CA ARG A 60 -19.92 -1.02 15.85
C ARG A 60 -20.27 -1.07 17.35
N ASN A 61 -19.58 -0.27 18.18
CA ASN A 61 -19.79 -0.17 19.63
C ASN A 61 -20.91 0.80 20.06
N TYR A 62 -21.68 1.39 19.13
CA TYR A 62 -22.95 2.02 19.49
C TYR A 62 -24.06 0.98 19.39
N PRO A 63 -24.78 0.65 20.48
CA PRO A 63 -25.93 -0.24 20.37
C PRO A 63 -26.96 0.40 19.42
N PRO A 64 -27.52 -0.35 18.46
CA PRO A 64 -28.56 0.17 17.60
C PRO A 64 -29.78 0.55 18.47
N PRO A 65 -30.44 1.69 18.20
CA PRO A 65 -31.68 2.03 18.88
C PRO A 65 -32.71 0.92 18.64
N PRO A 66 -33.53 0.57 19.65
CA PRO A 66 -34.30 -0.68 19.68
C PRO A 66 -35.35 -0.82 18.55
N ASN A 67 -35.61 0.22 17.76
CA ASN A 67 -36.73 0.27 16.81
C ASN A 67 -36.34 0.69 15.38
N ALA A 68 -35.12 0.40 14.91
CA ALA A 68 -34.77 0.63 13.50
C ALA A 68 -35.15 -0.58 12.63
N ALA A 69 -36.46 -0.78 12.47
CA ALA A 69 -36.99 -1.63 11.43
C ALA A 69 -36.55 -1.08 10.06
N VAL A 70 -35.88 -1.94 9.29
CA VAL A 70 -36.11 -2.20 7.87
C VAL A 70 -36.21 -0.95 6.97
N ASN A 71 -35.27 -0.86 6.01
CA ASN A 71 -35.22 0.03 4.84
C ASN A 71 -34.30 1.26 4.94
N ALA A 72 -33.01 1.05 4.63
CA ALA A 72 -32.31 1.74 3.55
C ALA A 72 -30.79 1.50 3.67
N PRO A 73 -30.18 0.60 2.89
CA PRO A 73 -28.73 0.42 2.88
C PRO A 73 -27.98 1.50 2.09
N LEU A 74 -28.64 2.62 1.70
CA LEU A 74 -28.07 3.63 0.80
C LEU A 74 -27.88 5.03 1.42
N LEU A 75 -27.92 5.15 2.74
CA LEU A 75 -27.53 6.39 3.41
C LEU A 75 -26.26 6.13 4.21
N TYR A 76 -25.12 6.20 3.51
CA TYR A 76 -23.83 6.44 4.15
C TYR A 76 -23.98 7.81 4.82
N THR A 77 -24.42 7.83 6.08
CA THR A 77 -24.44 9.05 6.90
C THR A 77 -23.01 9.57 6.91
N PHE A 78 -22.77 10.61 6.10
CA PHE A 78 -21.55 11.39 6.17
C PHE A 78 -21.35 11.74 7.64
N PRO A 79 -20.22 11.34 8.25
CA PRO A 79 -20.01 11.65 9.66
C PRO A 79 -20.04 13.17 9.77
N ALA A 80 -20.94 13.69 10.60
CA ALA A 80 -21.02 15.11 10.92
C ALA A 80 -19.62 15.58 11.31
N VAL A 81 -18.98 16.34 10.43
CA VAL A 81 -17.64 16.91 10.66
C VAL A 81 -17.82 18.15 11.54
N GLY A 82 -18.17 17.91 12.79
CA GLY A 82 -18.29 18.91 13.84
C GLY A 82 -17.33 18.57 14.97
N GLY A 83 -16.04 18.83 14.77
CA GLY A 83 -15.02 18.62 15.80
C GLY A 83 -13.68 19.12 15.30
N LYS A 84 -12.96 19.87 16.16
CA LYS A 84 -11.61 20.44 15.95
C LYS A 84 -10.83 19.70 14.87
N TRP A 85 -10.31 20.43 13.88
CA TRP A 85 -9.49 19.90 12.79
C TRP A 85 -8.37 19.03 13.36
N ASN A 86 -8.63 17.73 13.38
CA ASN A 86 -7.86 16.79 14.15
C ASN A 86 -6.60 16.52 13.33
N SER A 87 -5.41 16.68 13.92
CA SER A 87 -4.11 16.34 13.31
C SER A 87 -4.13 14.95 12.66
N ALA A 88 -4.93 14.02 13.19
CA ALA A 88 -5.23 12.72 12.61
C ALA A 88 -5.76 12.77 11.16
N ARG A 89 -6.61 13.74 10.80
CA ARG A 89 -7.14 13.89 9.43
C ARG A 89 -6.05 14.35 8.46
N PHE A 90 -5.21 15.28 8.90
CA PHE A 90 -4.09 15.77 8.10
C PHE A 90 -3.00 14.69 7.95
N ALA A 91 -2.66 13.99 9.04
CA ALA A 91 -1.74 12.85 9.00
C ALA A 91 -2.24 11.74 8.05
N THR A 92 -3.54 11.45 8.06
CA THR A 92 -4.15 10.49 7.12
C THR A 92 -4.02 10.95 5.66
N ALA A 93 -4.22 12.25 5.39
CA ALA A 93 -4.06 12.81 4.06
C ALA A 93 -2.59 12.75 3.58
N ILE A 94 -1.63 13.03 4.46
CA ILE A 94 -0.20 12.90 4.16
C ILE A 94 0.15 11.45 3.84
N LEU A 95 -0.26 10.49 4.68
CA LEU A 95 0.00 9.07 4.45
C LEU A 95 -0.58 8.61 3.10
N PHE A 96 -1.78 9.08 2.75
CA PHE A 96 -2.36 8.83 1.43
C PHE A 96 -1.53 9.44 0.29
N GLY A 97 -1.08 10.69 0.45
CA GLY A 97 -0.24 11.37 -0.52
C GLY A 97 1.09 10.65 -0.76
N VAL A 98 1.77 10.22 0.32
CA VAL A 98 3.04 9.48 0.25
C VAL A 98 2.84 8.12 -0.42
N ASN A 99 1.80 7.37 -0.04
CA ASN A 99 1.48 6.07 -0.67
C ASN A 99 1.23 6.22 -2.18
N SER A 100 0.42 7.23 -2.54
CA SER A 100 0.13 7.56 -3.94
C SER A 100 1.39 7.91 -4.72
N ALA A 101 2.26 8.75 -4.15
CA ALA A 101 3.53 9.12 -4.78
C ALA A 101 4.41 7.90 -5.06
N ILE A 102 4.56 6.98 -4.09
CA ILE A 102 5.35 5.75 -4.28
C ILE A 102 4.75 4.87 -5.38
N GLY A 103 3.42 4.72 -5.41
CA GLY A 103 2.74 3.97 -6.47
C GLY A 103 3.03 4.53 -7.87
N TYR A 104 2.99 5.86 -8.03
CA TYR A 104 3.37 6.51 -9.29
C TYR A 104 4.87 6.36 -9.61
N PHE A 105 5.75 6.40 -8.61
CA PHE A 105 7.18 6.13 -8.80
C PHE A 105 7.44 4.71 -9.32
N LEU A 106 6.77 3.70 -8.75
CA LEU A 106 6.88 2.31 -9.21
C LEU A 106 6.33 2.14 -10.63
N MET A 107 5.21 2.80 -10.95
CA MET A 107 4.65 2.81 -12.30
C MET A 107 5.63 3.41 -13.31
N LEU A 108 6.24 4.55 -12.97
CA LEU A 108 7.27 5.19 -13.78
C LEU A 108 8.51 4.31 -13.93
N ALA A 109 8.92 3.59 -12.88
CA ALA A 109 10.03 2.64 -12.95
C ALA A 109 9.73 1.47 -13.90
N ILE A 110 8.51 0.92 -13.89
CA ILE A 110 8.11 -0.17 -14.79
C ILE A 110 8.07 0.31 -16.26
N MET A 111 7.65 1.55 -16.49
CA MET A 111 7.64 2.17 -17.83
C MET A 111 9.04 2.30 -18.46
N SER A 112 10.10 2.01 -17.71
CA SER A 112 11.46 1.95 -18.27
C SER A 112 11.73 0.73 -19.16
N PHE A 113 10.82 -0.25 -19.21
CA PHE A 113 10.97 -1.51 -19.96
C PHE A 113 12.25 -2.31 -19.62
N ASN A 114 12.88 -2.05 -18.48
CA ASN A 114 14.01 -2.85 -18.01
C ASN A 114 13.52 -4.15 -17.37
N GLY A 115 13.95 -5.29 -17.90
CA GLY A 115 13.51 -6.60 -17.42
C GLY A 115 13.82 -6.83 -15.94
N GLY A 116 15.01 -6.44 -15.48
CA GLY A 116 15.40 -6.63 -14.08
C GLY A 116 14.58 -5.78 -13.11
N VAL A 117 14.31 -4.51 -13.46
CA VAL A 117 13.49 -3.61 -12.63
C VAL A 117 12.06 -4.15 -12.55
N PHE A 118 11.50 -4.59 -13.67
CA PHE A 118 10.17 -5.21 -13.69
C PHE A 118 10.09 -6.42 -12.76
N VAL A 119 11.04 -7.36 -12.87
CA VAL A 119 11.09 -8.54 -12.00
C VAL A 119 11.25 -8.15 -10.54
N ALA A 120 12.13 -7.19 -10.22
CA ALA A 120 12.33 -6.73 -8.85
C ALA A 120 11.06 -6.10 -8.24
N VAL A 121 10.33 -5.28 -9.01
CA VAL A 121 9.08 -4.67 -8.55
C VAL A 121 8.00 -5.72 -8.35
N VAL A 122 7.80 -6.64 -9.31
CA VAL A 122 6.79 -7.70 -9.20
C VAL A 122 7.09 -8.61 -8.00
N LEU A 123 8.33 -9.08 -7.84
CA LEU A 123 8.72 -9.89 -6.69
C LEU A 123 8.58 -9.13 -5.37
N GLY A 124 8.94 -7.85 -5.32
CA GLY A 124 8.79 -7.02 -4.13
C GLY A 124 7.32 -6.83 -3.73
N LEU A 125 6.43 -6.59 -4.70
CA LEU A 125 4.99 -6.51 -4.45
C LEU A 125 4.43 -7.86 -3.99
N SER A 126 4.82 -8.97 -4.62
CA SER A 126 4.38 -10.31 -4.21
C SER A 126 4.83 -10.65 -2.78
N ILE A 127 6.11 -10.42 -2.47
CA ILE A 127 6.66 -10.69 -1.13
C ILE A 127 6.05 -9.74 -0.10
N GLY A 128 5.94 -8.44 -0.40
CA GLY A 128 5.29 -7.49 0.48
C GLY A 128 3.84 -7.87 0.77
N TYR A 129 3.12 -8.34 -0.25
CA TYR A 129 1.75 -8.80 -0.09
C TYR A 129 1.67 -10.00 0.86
N LEU A 130 2.56 -10.99 0.70
CA LEU A 130 2.59 -12.15 1.59
C LEU A 130 2.94 -11.77 3.03
N LEU A 131 3.98 -10.95 3.22
CA LEU A 131 4.44 -10.55 4.55
C LEU A 131 3.38 -9.78 5.35
N PHE A 132 2.69 -8.83 4.73
CA PHE A 132 1.74 -7.98 5.44
C PHE A 132 0.31 -8.51 5.42
N ARG A 133 -0.07 -9.33 4.44
CA ARG A 133 -1.45 -9.84 4.35
C ARG A 133 -1.65 -11.20 5.00
N THR A 134 -0.64 -12.07 4.99
CA THR A 134 -0.71 -13.36 5.68
C THR A 134 -0.36 -13.24 7.15
N GLY A 135 0.52 -12.30 7.55
CA GLY A 135 0.81 -12.05 8.97
C GLY A 135 -0.41 -11.64 9.79
N ASP A 136 -1.41 -11.01 9.15
CA ASP A 136 -2.68 -10.65 9.78
C ASP A 136 -3.62 -11.85 9.98
N GLU A 137 -3.49 -12.92 9.18
CA GLU A 137 -4.30 -14.14 9.36
C GLU A 137 -3.82 -14.97 10.56
N ASP A 138 -2.51 -14.99 10.81
CA ASP A 138 -1.93 -15.71 11.95
C ASP A 138 -2.35 -15.11 13.30
N ASP A 139 -2.41 -13.77 13.44
CA ASP A 139 -2.91 -13.11 14.65
C ASP A 139 -4.40 -13.40 14.88
N VAL A 140 -5.23 -13.42 13.82
CA VAL A 140 -6.69 -13.61 13.95
C VAL A 140 -7.06 -15.07 14.21
N VAL A 141 -6.25 -16.04 13.75
CA VAL A 141 -6.47 -17.47 14.03
C VAL A 141 -6.00 -17.85 15.43
N VAL A 142 -4.96 -17.21 15.96
CA VAL A 142 -4.47 -17.43 17.34
C VAL A 142 -5.45 -16.87 18.38
N ASP A 143 -6.23 -15.84 18.04
CA ASP A 143 -7.22 -15.21 18.94
C ASP A 143 -8.56 -15.96 19.06
N ASN A 144 -8.74 -17.11 18.40
CA ASN A 144 -9.94 -17.93 18.56
C ASN A 144 -9.73 -19.27 19.34
N PRO A 145 -9.14 -19.27 20.56
CA PRO A 145 -9.08 -20.46 21.40
C PRO A 145 -10.38 -20.71 22.19
N CYS A 146 -11.43 -19.90 22.04
CA CYS A 146 -12.63 -19.98 22.89
C CYS A 146 -13.92 -20.17 22.10
N ALA A 147 -14.04 -21.31 21.40
CA ALA A 147 -15.33 -21.84 20.96
C ALA A 147 -15.44 -23.33 21.31
N CYS A 148 -15.28 -23.64 22.60
CA CYS A 148 -15.68 -24.90 23.23
C CYS A 148 -15.94 -24.62 24.72
N ASP A 149 -17.19 -24.27 25.07
CA ASP A 149 -18.00 -24.86 26.15
C ASP A 149 -19.38 -24.18 26.19
#